data_AF-A0A2G6L567-F1
#
_entry.id   AF-A0A2G6L567-F1
#
_cell.length_a   1.000
_cell.length_b   1.000
_cell.length_c   1.000
_cell.angle_alpha   90.00
_cell.angle_beta   90.00
_cell.angle_gamma   90.00
#
_symmetry.space_group_name_H-M   'P 1'
#
loop_
_entity.id
_entity.type
_entity.pdbx_description
1 polymer ?
#
loop_
_entity_poly.entity_id
_entity_poly.type
_entity_poly.pdbx_seq_one_letter_code
_entity_poly.pdbx_strand_id
1 'polypeptide(L)'
;MGEIVARIAGRQHPLVTAESPTQLNFPDLDTLAIVTQAIHQKKALQIQYRSLSSGLTTREIVPFALVDNGLRWRVRAHDRKRKAFNGFVVNRIVRPKILNAEIPTEQTRDADIQWNRIVRMHIVPHPRLSPFFYARYLGLGDNQLIYLLPTCLCYLAHPSLQTRLGGGQLTA
;
A
#
# COMPACT_ATOMS: atom_id res chain seq x y z
N MET A 1 -30.13 20.30 -2.54
CA MET A 1 -30.70 18.94 -2.49
C MET A 1 -29.54 17.97 -2.58
N GLY A 2 -28.88 17.71 -1.45
CA GLY A 2 -27.64 16.93 -1.39
C GLY A 2 -27.97 15.47 -1.06
N GLU A 3 -27.72 14.57 -2.01
CA GLU A 3 -27.86 13.14 -1.79
C GLU A 3 -26.76 12.64 -0.86
N ILE A 4 -27.22 11.95 0.17
CA ILE A 4 -26.45 11.23 1.17
C ILE A 4 -25.83 10.03 0.45
N VAL A 5 -24.55 10.12 0.08
CA VAL A 5 -23.79 8.97 -0.41
C VAL A 5 -23.57 8.00 0.76
N ALA A 6 -24.01 6.76 0.55
CA ALA A 6 -24.01 5.68 1.52
C ALA A 6 -22.63 5.47 2.16
N ARG A 7 -22.57 5.66 3.48
CA ARG A 7 -21.40 5.38 4.31
C ARG A 7 -21.34 3.89 4.60
N ILE A 8 -20.53 3.13 3.87
CA ILE A 8 -20.14 1.78 4.30
C ILE A 8 -18.78 1.87 5.00
N ALA A 9 -18.83 2.24 6.28
CA ALA A 9 -17.84 1.89 7.30
C ALA A 9 -18.50 2.15 8.66
N GLY A 10 -18.85 1.07 9.37
CA GLY A 10 -19.40 1.18 10.72
C GLY A 10 -18.43 1.96 11.60
N ARG A 11 -18.92 3.02 12.26
CA ARG A 11 -18.20 3.61 13.40
C ARG A 11 -18.01 2.48 14.42
N GLN A 12 -16.81 1.92 14.50
CA GLN A 12 -16.44 1.06 15.61
C GLN A 12 -16.28 2.00 16.82
N HIS A 13 -17.35 2.20 17.59
CA HIS A 13 -17.21 2.83 18.89
C HIS A 13 -16.65 1.76 19.81
N PRO A 14 -15.45 1.95 20.39
CA PRO A 14 -14.93 0.96 21.30
C PRO A 14 -15.89 0.84 22.50
N LEU A 15 -16.18 -0.40 22.91
CA LEU A 15 -17.06 -0.73 24.05
C LEU A 15 -16.44 -0.36 25.41
N VAL A 16 -15.18 0.03 25.39
CA VAL A 16 -14.36 0.43 26.53
C VAL A 16 -13.66 1.73 26.16
N THR A 17 -13.27 2.52 27.16
CA THR A 17 -12.51 3.75 26.93
C THR A 17 -11.22 3.43 26.17
N ALA A 18 -11.21 3.76 24.89
CA ALA A 18 -10.06 3.57 24.01
C ALA A 18 -10.01 4.74 23.02
N GLU A 19 -8.82 5.30 22.86
CA GLU A 19 -8.55 6.29 21.83
C GLU A 19 -7.96 5.58 20.62
N SER A 20 -8.65 5.67 19.48
CA SER A 20 -8.11 5.25 18.19
C SER A 20 -7.83 6.50 17.34
N PRO A 21 -6.76 6.53 16.54
CA PRO A 21 -6.54 7.61 15.59
C PRO A 21 -7.79 7.80 14.74
N THR A 22 -8.31 9.03 14.67
CA THR A 22 -9.43 9.34 13.78
C THR A 22 -9.04 8.95 12.36
N GLN A 23 -9.80 8.04 11.75
CA GLN A 23 -9.56 7.61 10.39
C GLN A 23 -10.01 8.73 9.44
N LEU A 24 -9.08 9.64 9.12
CA LEU A 24 -9.36 10.83 8.29
C LEU A 24 -9.27 10.55 6.78
N ASN A 25 -8.85 9.34 6.38
CA ASN A 25 -8.52 9.00 5.00
C ASN A 25 -9.42 7.89 4.43
N PHE A 26 -10.73 8.03 4.54
CA PHE A 26 -11.63 7.15 3.80
C PHE A 26 -11.54 7.45 2.29
N PRO A 27 -11.32 6.45 1.44
CA PRO A 27 -11.39 6.64 0.00
C PRO A 27 -12.81 6.95 -0.44
N ASP A 28 -12.91 7.84 -1.43
CA ASP A 28 -14.13 8.05 -2.18
C ASP A 28 -14.60 6.73 -2.80
N LEU A 29 -15.84 6.32 -2.52
CA LEU A 29 -16.35 5.00 -2.92
C LEU A 29 -16.41 4.84 -4.44
N ASP A 30 -16.78 5.90 -5.17
CA ASP A 30 -16.88 5.86 -6.62
C ASP A 30 -15.50 5.66 -7.25
N THR A 31 -14.50 6.40 -6.74
CA THR A 31 -13.10 6.22 -7.13
C THR A 31 -12.61 4.81 -6.82
N LEU A 32 -12.91 4.30 -5.61
CA LEU A 32 -12.50 2.97 -5.20
C LEU A 32 -13.15 1.88 -6.06
N ALA A 33 -14.45 2.00 -6.35
CA ALA A 33 -15.19 1.06 -7.20
C ALA A 33 -14.55 0.96 -8.59
N ILE A 34 -14.29 2.09 -9.25
CA ILE A 34 -13.67 2.11 -10.58
C ILE A 34 -12.25 1.50 -10.56
N VAL A 35 -11.46 1.81 -9.53
CA VAL A 35 -10.12 1.23 -9.37
C VAL A 35 -10.19 -0.29 -9.19
N THR A 36 -11.04 -0.78 -8.29
CA THR A 36 -11.18 -2.22 -8.04
C THR A 36 -11.74 -2.96 -9.26
N GLN A 37 -12.67 -2.33 -10.00
CA GLN A 37 -13.15 -2.84 -11.27
C GLN A 37 -12.03 -2.96 -12.31
N ALA A 38 -11.17 -1.95 -12.44
CA ALA A 38 -10.03 -1.99 -13.34
C ALA A 38 -9.04 -3.12 -12.98
N ILE A 39 -8.79 -3.32 -11.68
CA ILE A 39 -7.95 -4.43 -11.18
C ILE A 39 -8.59 -5.78 -11.53
N HIS A 40 -9.88 -5.96 -11.22
CA HIS A 40 -10.61 -7.20 -11.46
C HIS A 40 -10.66 -7.57 -12.95
N GLN A 41 -10.92 -6.58 -13.81
CA GLN A 41 -11.00 -6.76 -15.26
C GLN A 41 -9.64 -6.79 -15.94
N LYS A 42 -8.53 -6.60 -15.20
CA LYS A 42 -7.17 -6.43 -15.74
C LYS A 42 -7.15 -5.40 -16.88
N LYS A 43 -7.62 -4.18 -16.58
CA LYS A 43 -7.69 -3.06 -17.54
C LYS A 43 -6.80 -1.90 -17.11
N ALA A 44 -6.28 -1.16 -18.09
CA ALA A 44 -5.58 0.08 -17.82
C ALA A 44 -6.56 1.16 -17.34
N LEU A 45 -6.05 2.10 -16.55
CA LEU A 45 -6.83 3.18 -15.95
C LEU A 45 -6.17 4.52 -16.25
N GLN A 46 -6.92 5.44 -16.84
CA GLN A 46 -6.54 6.85 -16.88
C GLN A 46 -7.00 7.51 -15.59
N ILE A 47 -6.10 8.27 -14.95
CA ILE A 47 -6.40 9.02 -13.74
C ILE A 47 -5.85 10.44 -13.85
N GLN A 48 -6.47 11.37 -13.13
CA GLN A 48 -5.82 12.60 -12.72
C GLN A 48 -5.31 12.41 -11.29
N TYR A 49 -4.01 12.60 -11.08
CA TYR A 49 -3.38 12.37 -9.79
C TYR A 49 -2.86 13.67 -9.19
N ARG A 50 -3.26 13.98 -7.96
CA ARG A 50 -2.75 15.11 -7.19
C ARG A 50 -1.47 14.71 -6.46
N SER A 51 -0.33 15.01 -7.06
CA SER A 51 0.97 14.89 -6.41
C SER A 51 1.24 16.08 -5.50
N LEU A 52 1.96 15.86 -4.39
CA LEU A 52 2.47 16.95 -3.55
C LEU A 52 3.54 17.76 -4.27
N SER A 53 4.35 17.13 -5.11
CA SER A 53 5.48 17.79 -5.78
C SER A 53 5.11 18.39 -7.14
N SER A 54 4.25 17.71 -7.90
CA SER A 54 3.96 18.08 -9.30
C SER A 54 2.52 18.53 -9.52
N GLY A 55 1.75 18.75 -8.45
CA GLY A 55 0.34 19.13 -8.56
C GLY A 55 -0.53 18.09 -9.26
N LEU A 56 -1.59 18.55 -9.94
CA LEU A 56 -2.51 17.70 -10.68
C LEU A 56 -1.91 17.28 -12.02
N THR A 57 -1.77 15.98 -12.25
CA THR A 57 -1.26 15.47 -13.53
C THR A 57 -2.04 14.27 -14.01
N THR A 58 -2.24 14.15 -15.33
CA THR A 58 -2.84 12.96 -15.93
C THR A 58 -1.80 11.82 -15.99
N ARG A 59 -2.25 10.60 -15.70
CA ARG A 59 -1.47 9.37 -15.76
C ARG A 59 -2.30 8.26 -16.36
N GLU A 60 -1.64 7.38 -17.09
CA GLU A 60 -2.17 6.07 -17.44
C GLU A 60 -1.43 5.04 -16.62
N ILE A 61 -2.18 4.25 -15.87
CA ILE A 61 -1.64 3.25 -14.98
C ILE A 61 -2.26 1.89 -15.28
N VAL A 62 -1.50 0.82 -15.06
CA VAL A 62 -2.02 -0.56 -15.08
C VAL A 62 -2.08 -1.06 -13.64
N PRO A 63 -3.24 -0.93 -12.96
CA PRO A 63 -3.38 -1.34 -11.57
C PRO A 63 -3.53 -2.85 -11.46
N PHE A 64 -2.94 -3.45 -10.42
CA PHE A 64 -3.05 -4.90 -10.19
C PHE A 64 -3.25 -5.30 -8.72
N ALA A 65 -3.01 -4.40 -7.76
CA ALA A 65 -3.24 -4.69 -6.36
C ALA A 65 -3.68 -3.46 -5.59
N LEU A 66 -4.52 -3.70 -4.59
CA LEU A 66 -4.95 -2.71 -3.61
C LEU A 66 -4.35 -3.09 -2.25
N VAL A 67 -3.79 -2.09 -1.56
CA VAL A 67 -3.08 -2.26 -0.29
C VAL A 67 -3.65 -1.31 0.72
N ASP A 68 -4.14 -1.84 1.84
CA ASP A 68 -4.48 -1.08 3.03
C ASP A 68 -3.40 -1.29 4.10
N ASN A 69 -2.92 -0.20 4.69
CA ASN A 69 -1.97 -0.23 5.81
C ASN A 69 -2.59 0.33 7.11
N GLY A 70 -3.92 0.40 7.20
CA GLY A 70 -4.68 0.94 8.32
C GLY A 70 -4.81 2.48 8.32
N LEU A 71 -3.91 3.19 7.62
CA LEU A 71 -3.90 4.65 7.55
C LEU A 71 -4.30 5.19 6.19
N ARG A 72 -3.86 4.55 5.09
CA ARG A 72 -4.09 5.02 3.72
C ARG A 72 -4.15 3.85 2.75
N TRP A 73 -5.18 3.86 1.91
CA TRP A 73 -5.32 2.91 0.82
C TRP A 73 -4.44 3.33 -0.36
N ARG A 74 -3.71 2.36 -0.91
CA ARG A 74 -2.84 2.54 -2.07
C ARG A 74 -3.11 1.50 -3.13
N VAL A 75 -3.04 1.93 -4.38
CA VAL A 75 -3.05 1.06 -5.55
C VAL A 75 -1.61 0.87 -6.01
N ARG A 76 -1.19 -0.39 -6.17
CA ARG A 76 0.05 -0.72 -6.86
C ARG A 76 -0.26 -0.87 -8.35
N ALA A 77 0.50 -0.15 -9.17
CA ALA A 77 0.29 -0.10 -10.60
C ALA A 77 1.58 0.17 -11.39
N HIS A 78 1.62 -0.25 -12.65
CA HIS A 78 2.64 0.20 -13.59
C HIS A 78 2.26 1.59 -14.13
N ASP A 79 3.08 2.61 -13.91
CA ASP A 79 2.91 3.95 -14.49
C ASP A 79 3.49 3.98 -15.91
N ARG A 80 2.63 4.09 -16.94
CA ARG A 80 3.08 4.13 -18.34
C ARG A 80 3.92 5.36 -18.66
N LYS A 81 3.70 6.48 -17.97
CA LYS A 81 4.48 7.70 -18.18
C LYS A 81 5.91 7.53 -17.68
N ARG A 82 6.09 6.84 -16.55
CA ARG A 82 7.40 6.61 -15.92
C ARG A 82 8.03 5.26 -16.28
N LYS A 83 7.28 4.37 -16.94
CA LYS A 83 7.67 2.99 -17.26
C LYS A 83 8.17 2.24 -16.02
N ALA A 84 7.46 2.40 -14.91
CA ALA A 84 7.87 1.86 -13.61
C ALA A 84 6.68 1.55 -12.70
N PHE A 85 6.83 0.55 -11.84
CA PHE A 85 5.84 0.19 -10.83
C PHE A 85 5.87 1.15 -9.64
N ASN A 86 4.72 1.76 -9.34
CA ASN A 86 4.58 2.77 -8.31
C ASN A 86 3.30 2.56 -7.50
N GLY A 87 3.26 3.16 -6.30
CA GLY A 87 2.08 3.23 -5.45
C GLY A 87 1.33 4.55 -5.64
N PHE A 88 0.02 4.49 -5.83
CA PHE A 88 -0.87 5.65 -5.93
C PHE A 88 -1.84 5.65 -4.75
N VAL A 89 -1.88 6.74 -3.97
CA VAL A 89 -2.84 6.86 -2.86
C VAL A 89 -4.22 7.11 -3.43
N VAL A 90 -5.22 6.31 -3.02
CA VAL A 90 -6.58 6.36 -3.59
C VAL A 90 -7.18 7.76 -3.45
N ASN A 91 -7.05 8.40 -2.28
CA ASN A 91 -7.62 9.73 -2.00
C ASN A 91 -7.01 10.88 -2.85
N ARG A 92 -5.96 10.60 -3.64
CA ARG A 92 -5.33 11.56 -4.54
C ARG A 92 -5.69 11.32 -6.00
N ILE A 93 -6.43 10.26 -6.30
CA ILE A 93 -6.96 9.93 -7.62
C ILE A 93 -8.24 10.75 -7.84
N VAL A 94 -8.37 11.29 -9.04
CA VAL A 94 -9.51 12.08 -9.48
C VAL A 94 -9.89 11.63 -10.88
N ARG A 95 -11.20 11.56 -11.16
CA ARG A 95 -11.77 11.19 -12.48
C ARG A 95 -11.13 9.92 -13.06
N PRO A 96 -11.15 8.79 -12.33
CA PRO A 96 -10.64 7.53 -12.88
C PRO A 96 -11.52 7.07 -14.05
N LYS A 97 -10.89 6.63 -15.13
CA LYS A 97 -11.57 6.12 -16.32
C LYS A 97 -10.89 4.86 -16.82
N ILE A 98 -11.65 3.77 -16.94
CA ILE A 98 -11.14 2.51 -17.50
C ILE A 98 -10.86 2.70 -18.98
N LEU A 99 -9.70 2.20 -19.41
CA LEU A 99 -9.26 2.21 -20.79
C LEU A 99 -9.33 0.80 -21.37
N ASN A 100 -9.82 0.70 -22.61
CA ASN A 100 -9.71 -0.51 -23.42
C ASN A 100 -8.38 -0.47 -24.18
N ALA A 101 -7.28 -0.59 -23.44
CA ALA A 101 -5.95 -0.76 -23.99
C ALA A 101 -5.47 -2.19 -23.74
N GLU A 102 -4.72 -2.73 -24.68
CA GLU A 102 -3.96 -3.95 -24.45
C GLU A 102 -2.90 -3.69 -23.35
N ILE A 103 -2.66 -4.70 -22.52
CA ILE A 103 -1.68 -4.66 -21.44
C ILE A 103 -0.59 -5.67 -21.79
N PRO A 104 0.58 -5.18 -22.21
CA PRO A 104 1.75 -6.02 -22.39
C PRO A 104 2.18 -6.69 -21.09
N THR A 105 2.82 -7.87 -21.20
CA THR A 105 3.24 -8.69 -20.06
C THR A 105 4.16 -7.94 -19.09
N GLU A 106 5.01 -7.02 -19.58
CA GLU A 106 5.92 -6.22 -18.76
C GLU A 106 5.22 -5.19 -17.85
N GLN A 107 3.93 -4.93 -18.07
CA GLN A 107 3.12 -4.01 -17.26
C GLN A 107 2.27 -4.75 -16.22
N THR A 108 2.34 -6.10 -16.19
CA THR A 108 1.55 -6.94 -15.30
C THR A 108 2.20 -7.12 -13.93
N ARG A 109 1.45 -7.70 -12.99
CA ARG A 109 1.94 -8.06 -11.65
C ARG A 109 3.23 -8.88 -11.69
N ASP A 110 3.32 -9.83 -12.62
CA ASP A 110 4.43 -10.79 -12.67
C ASP A 110 5.75 -10.12 -13.02
N ALA A 111 5.70 -8.97 -13.72
CA ALA A 111 6.85 -8.16 -14.05
C ALA A 111 7.32 -7.23 -12.90
N ASP A 112 6.55 -7.06 -11.82
CA ASP A 112 6.96 -6.25 -10.68
C ASP A 112 7.85 -7.06 -9.71
N ILE A 113 9.17 -6.98 -9.92
CA ILE A 113 10.17 -7.66 -9.09
C ILE A 113 10.01 -7.28 -7.61
N GLN A 114 9.70 -6.02 -7.27
CA GLN A 114 9.57 -5.61 -5.86
C GLN A 114 8.32 -6.18 -5.20
N TRP A 115 7.27 -6.43 -5.99
CA TRP A 115 6.06 -7.09 -5.52
C TRP A 115 6.26 -8.59 -5.33
N ASN A 116 6.96 -9.25 -6.26
CA ASN A 116 7.14 -10.70 -6.21
C ASN A 116 8.33 -11.13 -5.34
N ARG A 117 9.24 -10.22 -4.98
CA ARG A 117 10.35 -10.50 -4.07
C ARG A 117 9.87 -10.53 -2.63
N ILE A 118 9.91 -11.72 -2.03
CA ILE A 118 9.67 -11.95 -0.61
C ILE A 118 10.95 -11.60 0.17
N VAL A 119 10.82 -10.76 1.20
CA VAL A 119 11.91 -10.44 2.13
C VAL A 119 11.64 -11.12 3.46
N ARG A 120 12.67 -11.81 3.99
CA ARG A 120 12.71 -12.27 5.38
C ARG A 120 13.17 -11.11 6.25
N MET A 121 12.28 -10.61 7.10
CA MET A 121 12.61 -9.56 8.06
C MET A 121 12.72 -10.14 9.45
N HIS A 122 13.89 -9.96 10.08
CA HIS A 122 14.13 -10.33 11.47
C HIS A 122 13.85 -9.12 12.34
N ILE A 123 12.77 -9.15 13.11
CA ILE A 123 12.54 -8.13 14.13
C ILE A 123 13.24 -8.59 15.40
N VAL A 124 14.22 -7.80 15.81
CA VAL A 124 14.97 -7.99 17.05
C VAL A 124 14.63 -6.86 18.02
N PRO A 125 14.63 -7.14 19.34
CA PRO A 125 14.50 -6.09 20.34
C PRO A 125 15.58 -5.04 20.17
N HIS A 126 15.26 -3.79 20.49
CA HIS A 126 16.29 -2.77 20.63
C HIS A 126 17.31 -3.24 21.69
N PRO A 127 18.63 -3.11 21.47
CA PRO A 127 19.67 -3.63 22.37
C PRO A 127 19.61 -3.15 23.83
N ARG A 128 18.77 -2.15 24.12
CA ARG A 128 18.58 -1.56 25.46
C ARG A 128 17.39 -2.16 26.21
N LEU A 129 16.61 -3.02 25.58
CA LEU A 129 15.48 -3.72 26.20
C LEU A 129 15.93 -5.11 26.65
N SER A 130 15.49 -5.53 27.83
CA SER A 130 15.78 -6.90 28.28
C SER A 130 15.05 -7.92 27.39
N PRO A 131 15.72 -9.00 26.96
CA PRO A 131 15.11 -10.01 26.09
C PRO A 131 13.83 -10.63 26.68
N PHE A 132 13.76 -10.76 28.00
CA PHE A 132 12.65 -11.36 28.73
C PHE A 132 11.32 -10.59 28.57
N PHE A 133 11.34 -9.26 28.61
CA PHE A 133 10.13 -8.45 28.42
C PHE A 133 9.62 -8.49 26.98
N TYR A 134 10.53 -8.62 26.02
CA TYR A 134 10.23 -8.57 24.59
C TYR A 134 9.53 -9.83 24.08
N ALA A 135 10.05 -11.01 24.45
CA ALA A 135 9.46 -12.30 24.12
C ALA A 135 8.00 -12.40 24.59
N ARG A 136 7.72 -11.89 25.81
CA ARG A 136 6.37 -11.88 26.39
C ARG A 136 5.44 -10.84 25.76
N TYR A 137 5.94 -9.66 25.38
CA TYR A 137 5.12 -8.59 24.79
C TYR A 137 4.68 -8.90 23.35
N LEU A 138 5.51 -9.61 22.58
CA LEU A 138 5.22 -9.99 21.19
C LEU A 138 4.74 -11.44 21.02
N GLY A 139 4.64 -12.21 22.11
CA GLY A 139 4.21 -13.62 22.08
C GLY A 139 5.18 -14.55 21.36
N LEU A 140 6.49 -14.27 21.44
CA LEU A 140 7.54 -14.98 20.72
C LEU A 140 8.21 -16.03 21.62
N GLY A 141 8.13 -17.31 21.23
CA GLY A 141 8.88 -18.39 21.88
C GLY A 141 10.40 -18.32 21.60
N ASP A 142 10.79 -17.90 20.38
CA ASP A 142 12.17 -18.00 19.88
C ASP A 142 12.88 -16.65 19.71
N ASN A 143 12.40 -15.61 20.39
CA ASN A 143 13.03 -14.28 20.46
C ASN A 143 13.25 -13.56 19.11
N GLN A 144 12.60 -14.02 18.02
CA GLN A 144 12.62 -13.40 16.70
C GLN A 144 11.25 -13.50 16.03
N LEU A 145 10.76 -12.40 15.44
CA LEU A 145 9.67 -12.45 14.47
C LEU A 145 10.27 -12.47 13.06
N ILE A 146 9.88 -13.47 12.26
CA ILE A 146 10.19 -13.53 10.83
C ILE A 146 8.92 -13.16 10.07
N TYR A 147 8.92 -12.01 9.40
CA TYR A 147 7.87 -11.66 8.45
C TYR A 147 8.33 -11.98 7.02
N LEU A 148 7.45 -12.62 6.26
CA LEU A 148 7.59 -12.84 4.82
C LEU A 148 6.62 -11.90 4.10
N LEU A 149 7.13 -10.76 3.64
CA LEU A 149 6.32 -9.78 2.93
C LEU A 149 6.96 -9.46 1.58
N PRO A 150 6.15 -9.21 0.54
CA PRO A 150 6.58 -8.46 -0.63
C PRO A 150 7.42 -7.25 -0.25
N THR A 151 8.56 -7.07 -0.92
CA THR A 151 9.52 -5.99 -0.64
C THR A 151 8.82 -4.62 -0.65
N CYS A 152 7.89 -4.42 -1.59
CA CYS A 152 7.11 -3.20 -1.67
C CYS A 152 6.21 -2.95 -0.45
N LEU A 153 5.68 -3.99 0.19
CA LEU A 153 4.84 -3.84 1.39
C LEU A 153 5.68 -3.45 2.61
N CYS A 154 6.92 -3.93 2.71
CA CYS A 154 7.86 -3.49 3.75
C CYS A 154 8.08 -1.96 3.72
N TYR A 155 8.23 -1.38 2.51
CA TYR A 155 8.39 0.06 2.34
C TYR A 155 7.14 0.89 2.67
N LEU A 156 5.97 0.26 2.64
CA LEU A 156 4.68 0.90 2.93
C LEU A 156 4.26 0.76 4.40
N ALA A 157 4.81 -0.22 5.11
CA ALA A 157 4.51 -0.49 6.52
C ALA A 157 5.35 0.36 7.48
N HIS A 158 6.58 0.74 7.13
CA HIS A 158 7.45 1.47 8.05
C HIS A 158 8.37 2.48 7.33
N PRO A 159 8.22 3.79 7.58
CA PRO A 159 9.07 4.83 6.96
C PRO A 159 10.58 4.59 7.19
N SER A 160 10.96 4.08 8.36
CA SER A 160 12.36 3.84 8.74
C SER A 160 12.98 2.58 8.11
N LEU A 161 12.19 1.72 7.45
CA LEU A 161 12.71 0.57 6.71
C LEU A 161 13.12 0.92 5.27
N GLN A 162 12.78 2.13 4.79
CA GLN A 162 13.19 2.63 3.47
C GLN A 162 14.70 2.80 3.34
N THR A 163 15.41 3.05 4.45
CA THR A 163 16.84 3.33 4.47
C THR A 163 17.75 2.12 4.64
N ARG A 164 17.24 0.93 5.01
CA ARG A 164 18.09 -0.25 5.32
C ARG A 164 18.15 -1.35 4.25
N LEU A 165 17.33 -1.26 3.20
CA LEU A 165 17.31 -2.27 2.12
C LEU A 165 18.15 -1.85 0.90
N GLY A 166 18.73 -0.64 0.92
CA GLY A 166 19.70 -0.18 -0.08
C GLY A 166 21.09 -0.13 0.53
N GLY A 167 21.88 -1.19 0.37
CA GLY A 167 23.28 -1.23 0.79
C GLY A 167 23.55 -2.27 1.87
N GLY A 168 23.97 -3.44 1.43
CA GLY A 168 24.47 -4.50 2.29
C GLY A 168 25.06 -5.59 1.41
N GLN A 169 26.28 -5.37 0.93
CA GLN A 169 27.13 -6.47 0.49
C GLN A 169 27.24 -7.43 1.67
N LEU A 170 26.79 -8.67 1.45
CA LEU A 170 27.10 -9.79 2.33
C LEU A 170 28.58 -10.09 2.12
N THR A 171 29.44 -9.64 3.04
CA THR A 171 30.74 -10.28 3.24
C THR A 171 30.55 -11.41 4.24
N ALA A 172 31.10 -12.57 3.87
CA ALA A 172 31.16 -13.80 4.65
C ALA A 172 31.90 -13.62 5.98
#